data_AF-A0A7U3D1H9-F1
#
_entry.id   AF-A0A7U3D1H9-F1
#
_cell.length_a   1.000
_cell.length_b   1.000
_cell.length_c   1.000
_cell.angle_alpha   90.00
_cell.angle_beta   90.00
_cell.angle_gamma   90.00
#
_symmetry.space_group_name_H-M   'P 1'
#
loop_
_entity.id
_entity.type
_entity.pdbx_description
1 polymer ?
#
loop_
_entity_poly.entity_id
_entity_poly.type
_entity_poly.pdbx_seq_one_letter_code
_entity_poly.pdbx_strand_id
1 'polypeptide(L)' 'MVKILFKAGIRYIEIVHLTVDDFSLGDDKIIVRAGKNEKYRDVPLFPSVRAAFLKYLPFSEVLIEKINKSTRS' A
#
# COMPACT_ATOMS: atom_id res chain seq x y z
N MET A 1 -7.36 4.90 -3.71
CA MET A 1 -5.92 4.58 -3.76
C MET A 1 -5.40 4.32 -5.18
N VAL A 2 -6.02 3.41 -5.95
CA VAL A 2 -5.50 2.90 -7.25
C VAL A 2 -5.07 3.98 -8.26
N LYS A 3 -5.88 5.02 -8.49
CA LYS A 3 -5.53 6.12 -9.43
C LYS A 3 -4.24 6.86 -9.04
N ILE A 4 -3.97 6.99 -7.75
CA ILE A 4 -2.82 7.74 -7.22
C ILE A 4 -1.54 6.90 -7.35
N LEU A 5 -1.62 5.60 -7.09
CA LEU A 5 -0.51 4.66 -7.25
C LEU A 5 -0.17 4.43 -8.74
N PHE A 6 -1.17 4.49 -9.62
CA PHE A 6 -0.93 4.44 -11.07
C PHE A 6 -0.14 5.66 -11.55
N LYS A 7 -0.45 6.87 -11.03
CA LYS A 7 0.34 8.08 -11.29
C LYS A 7 1.78 7.98 -10.79
N ALA A 8 2.03 7.18 -9.77
CA ALA A 8 3.38 6.90 -9.26
C ALA A 8 4.17 5.87 -10.10
N GLY A 9 3.60 5.37 -11.22
CA GLY A 9 4.25 4.40 -12.08
C GLY A 9 4.26 2.98 -11.52
N ILE A 10 3.33 2.66 -10.61
CA ILE A 10 3.13 1.30 -10.10
C ILE A 10 2.15 0.58 -11.02
N ARG A 11 2.52 -0.63 -11.47
CA ARG A 11 1.68 -1.44 -12.36
C ARG A 11 0.47 -1.96 -11.59
N TYR A 12 -0.63 -2.19 -12.30
CA TYR A 12 -1.84 -2.79 -11.71
C TYR A 12 -1.54 -4.06 -10.90
N ILE A 13 -0.75 -4.98 -11.45
CA ILE A 13 -0.40 -6.25 -10.78
C ILE A 13 0.47 -6.02 -9.54
N GLU A 14 1.28 -4.96 -9.51
CA GLU A 14 2.09 -4.59 -8.35
C GLU A 14 1.20 -4.01 -7.25
N ILE A 15 0.20 -3.19 -7.61
CA ILE A 15 -0.74 -2.55 -6.67
C ILE A 15 -1.56 -3.59 -5.90
N VAL A 16 -2.05 -4.64 -6.57
CA VAL A 16 -2.88 -5.67 -5.91
C VAL A 16 -2.11 -6.52 -4.91
N HIS A 17 -0.79 -6.54 -4.99
CA HIS A 17 0.08 -7.27 -4.06
C HIS A 17 0.74 -6.35 -3.01
N LEU A 18 0.44 -5.04 -3.02
CA LEU A 18 0.96 -4.13 -2.00
C LEU A 18 0.29 -4.38 -0.65
N THR A 19 1.11 -4.37 0.39
CA THR A 19 0.69 -4.42 1.79
C THR A 19 0.93 -3.07 2.47
N VAL A 20 0.37 -2.88 3.66
CA VAL A 20 0.62 -1.66 4.47
C VAL A 20 2.10 -1.53 4.82
N ASP A 21 2.79 -2.66 5.05
CA ASP A 21 4.20 -2.73 5.41
C ASP A 21 5.15 -2.32 4.26
N ASP A 22 4.64 -2.25 3.04
CA ASP A 22 5.41 -1.79 1.88
C ASP A 22 5.56 -0.27 1.84
N PHE A 23 4.83 0.48 2.68
CA PHE A 23 4.92 1.93 2.75
C PHE A 23 5.91 2.35 3.84
N SER A 24 7.15 2.72 3.43
CA SER A 24 8.10 3.37 4.33
C SER A 24 7.81 4.87 4.38
N LEU A 25 7.07 5.28 5.42
CA LEU A 25 6.74 6.68 5.68
C LEU A 25 7.93 7.52 6.15
N GLY A 26 9.00 6.87 6.67
CA GLY A 26 10.22 7.54 7.11
C GLY A 26 11.14 7.90 5.95
N ASP A 27 11.23 7.03 4.94
CA ASP A 27 12.07 7.23 3.76
C ASP A 27 11.29 7.77 2.55
N ASP A 28 10.00 8.12 2.74
CA ASP A 28 9.07 8.53 1.69
C ASP A 28 9.14 7.63 0.44
N LYS A 29 9.02 6.31 0.63
CA LYS A 29 9.04 5.33 -0.46
C LYS A 29 8.05 4.19 -0.27
N ILE A 30 7.67 3.60 -1.40
CA ILE A 30 6.88 2.38 -1.50
C ILE A 30 7.78 1.28 -2.04
N ILE A 31 7.84 0.17 -1.33
CA ILE A 31 8.64 -1.00 -1.69
C ILE A 31 7.77 -1.92 -2.54
N VAL A 32 8.04 -1.98 -3.84
CA VAL A 32 7.30 -2.86 -4.74
C VAL A 32 8.01 -4.21 -4.80
N ARG A 33 7.41 -5.24 -4.21
CA ARG A 33 7.95 -6.61 -4.14
C ARG A 33 7.50 -7.50 -5.30
N ALA A 34 6.29 -7.29 -5.81
CA ALA A 34 5.67 -8.12 -6.85
C ALA A 34 6.07 -7.70 -8.27
N GLY A 35 7.35 -7.87 -8.63
CA GLY A 35 7.89 -7.60 -9.97
C GLY A 35 8.20 -8.86 -10.80
N LYS A 36 8.41 -8.70 -12.12
CA LYS A 36 8.96 -9.78 -12.97
C LYS A 36 10.33 -10.21 -12.41
N ASN A 37 10.49 -11.49 -12.09
CA ASN A 37 11.67 -12.09 -11.44
C ASN A 37 11.93 -11.62 -10.00
N GLU A 38 10.89 -11.28 -9.23
CA GLU A 38 11.02 -10.90 -7.80
C GLU A 38 11.97 -9.71 -7.57
N LYS A 39 12.18 -8.89 -8.60
CA LYS A 39 13.04 -7.71 -8.48
C LYS A 39 12.32 -6.63 -7.68
N TYR A 40 12.80 -6.42 -6.46
CA TYR A 40 12.45 -5.29 -5.61
C TYR A 40 12.81 -3.97 -6.30
N ARG A 41 11.91 -2.99 -6.21
CA ARG A 41 12.21 -1.60 -6.57
C ARG A 41 11.54 -0.63 -5.62
N ASP A 42 12.24 0.45 -5.35
CA ASP A 42 11.72 1.56 -4.57
C ASP A 42 10.99 2.53 -5.49
N VAL A 43 9.79 2.94 -5.10
CA VAL A 43 9.00 3.96 -5.78
C VAL A 43 8.84 5.15 -4.84
N PRO A 44 9.12 6.39 -5.27
CA PRO A 44 8.91 7.56 -4.44
C PRO A 44 7.45 7.67 -3.97
N LEU A 45 7.28 7.89 -2.67
CA LEU A 45 5.98 8.17 -2.07
C LEU A 45 5.66 9.66 -2.24
N PHE A 46 4.94 10.00 -3.30
CA PHE A 46 4.54 11.39 -3.52
C PHE A 46 3.68 11.92 -2.36
N PRO A 47 3.78 13.21 -2.00
CA PRO A 47 3.00 13.79 -0.89
C PRO A 47 1.49 13.57 -0.99
N SER A 48 0.95 13.59 -2.22
CA SER A 48 -0.47 13.31 -2.48
C SER A 48 -0.86 11.85 -2.21
N VAL A 49 0.05 10.91 -2.47
CA VAL A 49 -0.11 9.48 -2.14
C VAL A 49 -0.07 9.31 -0.63
N ARG A 50 0.94 9.91 0.03
CA ARG A 50 1.09 9.88 1.49
C ARG A 50 -0.15 10.38 2.21
N ALA A 51 -0.67 11.54 1.80
CA ALA A 51 -1.88 12.11 2.38
C ALA A 51 -3.12 11.21 2.19
N ALA A 52 -3.27 10.59 1.01
CA ALA A 52 -4.35 9.65 0.75
C ALA A 52 -4.20 8.36 1.56
N PHE A 53 -2.97 7.86 1.71
CA PHE A 53 -2.65 6.66 2.47
C PHE A 53 -2.94 6.84 3.96
N LEU A 54 -2.48 7.93 4.56
CA LEU A 54 -2.74 8.26 5.96
C LEU A 54 -4.23 8.44 6.26
N LYS A 55 -5.02 8.94 5.31
CA LYS A 55 -6.48 9.01 5.45
C LYS A 55 -7.14 7.64 5.38
N TYR A 56 -6.56 6.69 4.67
CA TYR A 56 -7.11 5.34 4.51
C TYR A 56 -6.79 4.42 5.68
N LEU A 57 -5.59 4.57 6.28
CA LEU A 57 -5.06 3.65 7.29
C LEU A 57 -6.04 3.37 8.46
N PRO A 58 -6.69 4.37 9.09
CA PRO A 58 -7.62 4.12 10.19
C PRO A 58 -8.82 3.26 9.78
N PHE A 59 -9.29 3.39 8.53
CA PHE A 59 -10.40 2.59 8.03
C PHE A 59 -9.99 1.14 7.79
N SER A 60 -8.74 0.90 7.34
CA SER A 60 -8.23 -0.46 7.14
C SER A 60 -8.08 -1.21 8.45
N GLU A 61 -7.57 -0.56 9.50
CA GLU A 61 -7.39 -1.16 10.83
C GLU A 61 -8.74 -1.60 11.42
N VAL A 62 -9.75 -0.73 11.36
CA VAL A 62 -11.11 -1.05 11.83
C VAL A 62 -11.72 -2.22 11.06
N LEU A 63 -11.49 -2.32 9.75
CA LEU A 63 -11.99 -3.44 8.95
C LEU A 63 -11.27 -4.74 9.30
N ILE A 64 -9.95 -4.71 9.47
CA ILE A 64 -9.15 -5.87 9.87
C ILE A 64 -9.60 -6.38 11.23
N GLU A 65 -9.80 -5.48 12.21
CA GLU A 65 -10.32 -5.86 13.53
C GLU A 65 -11.71 -6.50 13.47
N LYS A 66 -12.62 -5.94 12.65
CA LYS A 66 -13.97 -6.50 12.48
C LYS A 66 -13.94 -7.90 11.86
N ILE A 67 -13.11 -8.10 10.83
CA ILE A 67 -12.92 -9.41 10.20
C ILE A 67 -12.38 -10.40 11.23
N ASN A 68 -11.31 -10.04 11.95
CA ASN A 68 -10.68 -10.90 12.95
C ASN A 68 -11.62 -11.29 14.10
N LYS A 69 -12.53 -10.39 14.51
CA LYS A 69 -13.58 -10.69 15.51
C LYS A 69 -14.63 -11.66 14.96
N SER A 70 -15.02 -11.52 13.69
CA SER A 70 -16.01 -12.38 13.05
C SER A 70 -15.49 -13.79 12.71
N THR A 71 -14.18 -13.98 12.55
CA THR A 71 -13.58 -15.30 12.26
C THR A 71 -13.29 -16.12 13.53
N ARG A 72 -13.34 -15.48 14.72
CA ARG A 72 -13.11 -16.12 16.02
C ARG A 72 -14.40 -16.53 16.74
N SER A 73 -15.55 -16.25 16.14
CA SER A 73 -16.89 -16.61 16.61
C SER A 73 -17.46 -17.80 15.85
#